data_AF-A0A1J0TLK5-F1
#
_entry.id   AF-A0A1J0TLK5-F1
#
_cell.length_a   1.000
_cell.length_b   1.000
_cell.length_c   1.000
_cell.angle_alpha   90.00
_cell.angle_beta   90.00
_cell.angle_gamma   90.00
#
_symmetry.space_group_name_H-M   'P 1'
#
loop_
_entity.id
_entity.type
_entity.pdbx_description
1 polymer ?
#
loop_
_entity_poly.entity_id
_entity_poly.type
_entity_poly.pdbx_seq_one_letter_code
_entity_poly.pdbx_strand_id
1 'polypeptide(L)'
;MQPFELNRHGRIVFPSNFVPELDFSTLSSVDHLDAVIRRDFDTKAPTVSEILSRHELGKYASKFEIMRDMALNVFWADRFPLMMFERRVIRWGDVPRNRDDVYMPRLTPWPEAEERLGAVEEAYRALPRAWDSAAEDRIFDRLFAVFGSRRHFAGDLPTVKPTVPQLISDPENITLRVRHYDPNYPVFGYDEILDCHEDVAELEALSRWSMVLHNQQPWDGSETELVGVADLKDDDYVVASHPRNREVQRFINRVMSGRTRKATSYTRHEPVAPSAPYPAVDVRSEFAIAPRIDAIAVAHGDQVCTNEDLIRNTAYNWSPMSADEITAKTGIEQRRYTSGTFEDLALTAAKQAITHAGVGPQDIGAVITCTCTSGRLIPSLATWISGELGIGQTHASFDLIAACAGMPYGLAEATRILQQVKRPVLVVCVEKFSDKIGTVRPSRMIFGDGAAAMVISPAAEGEAPDLEFFNSYASGPTSEVNSIIWPNPDFDNFITVYGPEVKTLAGRYLAQMLDEIKALPSPDDAERSLLDDIDLIVPHQANKTMVIELAANAGLSADRLYFNIEKVGNTSSASIPLAIHDAVREGVITEPVRIFAPGFGAGAVAGYTVMRIDPKVVVPFEETDAG
;
A
#
# COMPACT_ATOMS: atom_id res chain seq x y z
N MET A 1 14.90 -4.07 2.09
CA MET A 1 14.80 -3.77 0.64
C MET A 1 14.28 -2.34 0.54
N GLN A 2 14.77 -1.51 -0.40
CA GLN A 2 14.11 -0.22 -0.61
C GLN A 2 12.67 -0.47 -1.08
N PRO A 3 11.70 0.33 -0.65
CA PRO A 3 10.30 0.10 -0.97
C PRO A 3 9.99 0.35 -2.44
N PHE A 4 10.66 1.35 -3.00
CA PHE A 4 10.76 1.65 -4.41
C PHE A 4 12.19 2.10 -4.71
N GLU A 5 12.57 1.99 -5.98
CA GLU A 5 13.86 2.45 -6.50
C GLU A 5 13.60 3.32 -7.74
N LEU A 6 14.55 4.20 -8.07
CA LEU A 6 14.54 4.87 -9.37
C LEU A 6 15.41 4.07 -10.32
N ASN A 7 14.81 3.62 -11.42
CA ASN A 7 15.55 2.90 -12.45
C ASN A 7 16.48 3.84 -13.23
N ARG A 8 17.28 3.32 -14.17
CA ARG A 8 18.20 4.14 -14.97
C ARG A 8 17.52 5.23 -15.81
N HIS A 9 16.20 5.15 -15.98
CA HIS A 9 15.37 6.11 -16.69
C HIS A 9 14.74 7.17 -15.76
N GLY A 10 15.10 7.16 -14.45
CA GLY A 10 14.55 8.07 -13.46
C GLY A 10 13.09 7.75 -13.09
N ARG A 11 12.58 6.56 -13.42
CA ARG A 11 11.21 6.15 -13.12
C ARG A 11 11.15 5.32 -11.85
N ILE A 12 10.06 5.50 -11.10
CA ILE A 12 9.76 4.69 -9.92
C ILE A 12 9.55 3.24 -10.35
N VAL A 13 10.24 2.33 -9.67
CA VAL A 13 10.04 0.88 -9.79
C VAL A 13 9.86 0.28 -8.39
N PHE A 14 8.92 -0.65 -8.23
CA PHE A 14 8.74 -1.37 -6.97
C PHE A 14 9.21 -2.83 -7.12
N PRO A 15 10.39 -3.18 -6.58
CA PRO A 15 10.94 -4.54 -6.68
C PRO A 15 10.03 -5.64 -6.14
N SER A 16 9.27 -5.33 -5.08
CA SER A 16 8.32 -6.25 -4.43
C SER A 16 7.23 -6.78 -5.38
N ASN A 17 7.01 -6.14 -6.53
CA ASN A 17 6.05 -6.61 -7.52
C ASN A 17 6.44 -7.92 -8.19
N PHE A 18 7.69 -8.02 -8.60
CA PHE A 18 8.15 -9.08 -9.50
C PHE A 18 9.03 -10.10 -8.78
N VAL A 19 9.44 -9.81 -7.55
CA VAL A 19 10.06 -10.77 -6.64
C VAL A 19 9.14 -10.92 -5.43
N PRO A 20 8.13 -11.79 -5.48
CA PRO A 20 7.22 -11.92 -4.36
C PRO A 20 7.94 -12.61 -3.19
N GLU A 21 7.85 -11.97 -2.03
CA GLU A 21 8.26 -12.51 -0.75
C GLU A 21 7.00 -12.59 0.12
N LEU A 22 6.72 -13.77 0.67
CA LEU A 22 5.64 -13.95 1.63
C LEU A 22 6.25 -14.38 2.96
N ASP A 23 5.72 -13.86 4.06
CA ASP A 23 6.09 -14.32 5.40
C ASP A 23 5.40 -15.66 5.73
N PHE A 24 6.06 -16.77 5.38
CA PHE A 24 5.57 -18.13 5.68
C PHE A 24 5.51 -18.47 7.18
N SER A 25 6.05 -17.63 8.07
CA SER A 25 5.99 -17.85 9.52
C SER A 25 4.58 -17.63 10.10
N THR A 26 3.74 -16.86 9.40
CA THR A 26 2.41 -16.45 9.84
C THR A 26 1.30 -17.31 9.23
N LEU A 27 1.57 -17.93 8.07
CA LEU A 27 0.64 -18.81 7.36
C LEU A 27 0.36 -20.12 8.11
N SER A 28 -0.92 -20.43 8.34
CA SER A 28 -1.34 -21.52 9.22
C SER A 28 -1.71 -22.82 8.49
N SER A 29 -2.08 -22.74 7.21
CA SER A 29 -2.54 -23.85 6.37
C SER A 29 -2.38 -23.56 4.87
N VAL A 30 -2.62 -24.57 4.03
CA VAL A 30 -2.72 -24.39 2.56
C VAL A 30 -3.89 -23.49 2.19
N ASP A 31 -5.04 -23.65 2.85
CA ASP A 31 -6.21 -22.78 2.60
C ASP A 31 -5.91 -21.31 2.95
N HIS A 32 -5.11 -21.07 3.99
CA HIS A 32 -4.66 -19.72 4.32
C HIS A 32 -3.72 -19.17 3.24
N LEU A 33 -2.73 -19.95 2.79
CA LEU A 33 -1.86 -19.55 1.67
C LEU A 33 -2.65 -19.28 0.38
N ASP A 34 -3.61 -20.15 0.02
CA ASP A 34 -4.47 -19.98 -1.15
C ASP A 34 -5.35 -18.74 -0.99
N ALA A 35 -5.91 -18.48 0.21
CA ALA A 35 -6.68 -17.27 0.48
C ALA A 35 -5.83 -15.99 0.31
N VAL A 36 -4.59 -15.97 0.83
CA VAL A 36 -3.65 -14.86 0.66
C VAL A 36 -3.34 -14.63 -0.81
N ILE A 37 -2.95 -15.68 -1.54
CA ILE A 37 -2.64 -15.57 -2.97
C ILE A 37 -3.86 -15.12 -3.75
N ARG A 38 -5.03 -15.75 -3.56
CA ARG A 38 -6.25 -15.44 -4.32
C ARG A 38 -6.74 -14.02 -4.11
N ARG A 39 -6.62 -13.52 -2.88
CA ARG A 39 -7.06 -12.17 -2.53
C ARG A 39 -6.29 -11.10 -3.32
N ASP A 40 -5.03 -11.36 -3.62
CA ASP A 40 -4.25 -10.47 -4.46
C ASP A 40 -4.86 -10.38 -5.88
N PHE A 41 -5.61 -11.38 -6.34
CA PHE A 41 -6.33 -11.37 -7.62
C PHE A 41 -7.78 -10.88 -7.47
N ASP A 42 -8.14 -9.87 -8.25
CA ASP A 42 -9.54 -9.41 -8.38
C ASP A 42 -10.42 -10.47 -9.09
N THR A 43 -9.81 -11.26 -9.99
CA THR A 43 -10.50 -12.26 -10.81
C THR A 43 -9.71 -13.55 -10.87
N LYS A 44 -10.41 -14.69 -10.85
CA LYS A 44 -9.78 -15.99 -11.12
C LYS A 44 -9.11 -15.97 -12.51
N ALA A 45 -7.83 -16.36 -12.56
CA ALA A 45 -7.11 -16.47 -13.82
C ALA A 45 -7.84 -17.46 -14.77
N PRO A 46 -8.01 -17.10 -16.06
CA PRO A 46 -8.71 -17.97 -17.00
C PRO A 46 -7.86 -19.20 -17.32
N THR A 47 -8.52 -20.34 -17.45
CA THR A 47 -7.97 -21.57 -18.03
C THR A 47 -7.76 -21.41 -19.54
N VAL A 48 -6.96 -22.30 -20.15
CA VAL A 48 -6.76 -22.28 -21.62
C VAL A 48 -8.09 -22.38 -22.37
N SER A 49 -9.01 -23.24 -21.91
CA SER A 49 -10.36 -23.36 -22.47
C SER A 49 -11.16 -22.06 -22.37
N GLU A 50 -11.06 -21.35 -21.24
CA GLU A 50 -11.73 -20.07 -21.05
C GLU A 50 -11.12 -18.96 -21.91
N ILE A 51 -9.80 -18.97 -22.13
CA ILE A 51 -9.13 -18.05 -23.07
C ILE A 51 -9.66 -18.26 -24.49
N LEU A 52 -9.69 -19.51 -24.97
CA LEU A 52 -10.22 -19.84 -26.31
C LEU A 52 -11.70 -19.46 -26.43
N SER A 53 -12.52 -19.81 -25.43
CA SER A 53 -13.94 -19.46 -25.42
C SER A 53 -14.17 -17.94 -25.42
N ARG A 54 -13.36 -17.17 -24.70
CA ARG A 54 -13.40 -15.69 -24.74
C ARG A 54 -13.08 -15.16 -26.13
N HIS A 55 -12.08 -15.73 -26.81
CA HIS A 55 -11.73 -15.36 -28.18
C HIS A 55 -12.88 -15.67 -29.15
N GLU A 56 -13.44 -16.87 -29.13
CA GLU A 56 -14.59 -17.28 -29.96
C GLU A 56 -15.82 -16.39 -29.76
N LEU A 57 -16.05 -15.93 -28.53
CA LEU A 57 -17.13 -15.01 -28.18
C LEU A 57 -16.81 -13.53 -28.47
N GLY A 58 -15.67 -13.23 -29.09
CA GLY A 58 -15.24 -11.87 -29.42
C GLY A 58 -15.01 -10.98 -28.19
N LYS A 59 -14.60 -11.56 -27.06
CA LYS A 59 -14.37 -10.84 -25.80
C LYS A 59 -13.00 -10.17 -25.71
N TYR A 60 -12.10 -10.45 -26.65
CA TYR A 60 -10.84 -9.74 -26.79
C TYR A 60 -10.96 -8.70 -27.90
N ALA A 61 -10.79 -7.44 -27.53
CA ALA A 61 -10.68 -6.30 -28.43
C ALA A 61 -9.26 -6.16 -29.01
N SER A 62 -8.23 -6.70 -28.34
CA SER A 62 -6.84 -6.58 -28.81
C SER A 62 -5.92 -7.72 -28.37
N LYS A 63 -4.74 -7.78 -29.00
CA LYS A 63 -3.61 -8.64 -28.63
C LYS A 63 -3.20 -8.52 -27.16
N PHE A 64 -3.27 -7.32 -26.57
CA PHE A 64 -2.89 -7.12 -25.16
C PHE A 64 -3.71 -7.96 -24.19
N GLU A 65 -5.03 -8.04 -24.39
CA GLU A 65 -5.92 -8.69 -23.44
C GLU A 65 -5.73 -10.20 -23.38
N ILE A 66 -5.47 -10.83 -24.53
CA ILE A 66 -5.16 -12.27 -24.57
C ILE A 66 -3.78 -12.54 -23.94
N MET A 67 -2.77 -11.69 -24.19
CA MET A 67 -1.44 -11.84 -23.55
C MET A 67 -1.53 -11.68 -22.03
N ARG A 68 -2.33 -10.73 -21.54
CA ARG A 68 -2.59 -10.55 -20.10
C ARG A 68 -3.20 -11.82 -19.50
N ASP A 69 -4.23 -12.36 -20.14
CA ASP A 69 -4.89 -13.58 -19.67
C ASP A 69 -3.96 -14.80 -19.72
N MET A 70 -3.06 -14.88 -20.71
CA MET A 70 -1.98 -15.87 -20.77
C MET A 70 -1.00 -15.72 -19.60
N ALA A 71 -0.50 -14.51 -19.33
CA ALA A 71 0.40 -14.26 -18.21
C ALA A 71 -0.24 -14.63 -16.86
N LEU A 72 -1.51 -14.24 -16.66
CA LEU A 72 -2.31 -14.64 -15.49
C LEU A 72 -2.42 -16.17 -15.39
N ASN A 73 -2.66 -16.87 -16.51
CA ASN A 73 -2.74 -18.32 -16.52
C ASN A 73 -1.41 -18.99 -16.12
N VAL A 74 -0.28 -18.54 -16.70
CA VAL A 74 1.05 -19.07 -16.38
C VAL A 74 1.34 -18.86 -14.89
N PHE A 75 1.15 -17.64 -14.41
CA PHE A 75 1.35 -17.34 -13.00
C PHE A 75 0.46 -18.21 -12.12
N TRP A 76 -0.84 -18.30 -12.42
CA TRP A 76 -1.80 -19.02 -11.59
C TRP A 76 -1.49 -20.51 -11.48
N ALA A 77 -1.04 -21.12 -12.58
CA ALA A 77 -0.59 -22.52 -12.58
C ALA A 77 0.59 -22.73 -11.61
N ASP A 78 1.50 -21.76 -11.54
CA ASP A 78 2.73 -21.82 -10.74
C ASP A 78 2.66 -21.03 -9.42
N ARG A 79 1.48 -20.55 -9.01
CA ARG A 79 1.31 -19.60 -7.89
C ARG A 79 1.88 -20.09 -6.56
N PHE A 80 1.75 -21.38 -6.24
CA PHE A 80 2.36 -21.94 -5.03
C PHE A 80 3.86 -22.18 -5.19
N PRO A 81 4.32 -22.89 -6.24
CA PRO A 81 5.73 -23.16 -6.35
C PRO A 81 6.59 -21.92 -6.55
N LEU A 82 6.06 -20.86 -7.17
CA LEU A 82 6.74 -19.58 -7.31
C LEU A 82 7.10 -18.97 -5.95
N MET A 83 6.18 -19.04 -4.98
CA MET A 83 6.36 -18.49 -3.63
C MET A 83 7.18 -19.39 -2.72
N MET A 84 7.10 -20.70 -2.93
CA MET A 84 7.67 -21.68 -2.00
C MET A 84 9.04 -22.19 -2.43
N PHE A 85 9.26 -22.39 -3.73
CA PHE A 85 10.41 -23.15 -4.21
C PHE A 85 11.30 -22.34 -5.15
N GLU A 86 12.60 -22.62 -5.07
CA GLU A 86 13.58 -22.35 -6.09
C GLU A 86 13.71 -23.61 -6.98
N ARG A 87 13.60 -23.46 -8.30
CA ARG A 87 13.73 -24.55 -9.27
C ARG A 87 15.17 -24.68 -9.72
N ARG A 88 15.69 -25.90 -9.77
CA ARG A 88 17.04 -26.22 -10.24
C ARG A 88 17.00 -27.38 -11.22
N VAL A 89 17.61 -27.21 -12.37
CA VAL A 89 17.82 -28.31 -13.32
C VAL A 89 19.04 -29.11 -12.85
N ILE A 90 18.89 -30.42 -12.74
CA ILE A 90 19.92 -31.32 -12.19
C ILE A 90 19.88 -32.65 -12.95
N ARG A 91 21.03 -33.29 -13.11
CA ARG A 91 21.08 -34.65 -13.66
C ARG A 91 20.42 -35.63 -12.70
N TRP A 92 19.65 -36.57 -13.22
CA TRP A 92 18.90 -37.55 -12.43
C TRP A 92 19.81 -38.40 -11.52
N GLY A 93 21.02 -38.72 -11.97
CA GLY A 93 22.02 -39.42 -11.18
C GLY A 93 22.51 -38.64 -9.95
N ASP A 94 22.44 -37.30 -10.00
CA ASP A 94 22.90 -36.40 -8.93
C ASP A 94 21.77 -36.00 -7.96
N VAL A 95 20.52 -36.38 -8.24
CA VAL A 95 19.37 -36.04 -7.39
C VAL A 95 19.49 -36.75 -6.03
N PRO A 96 19.38 -36.04 -4.90
CA PRO A 96 19.42 -36.66 -3.57
C PRO A 96 18.17 -37.51 -3.26
N ARG A 97 18.20 -38.80 -3.62
CA ARG A 97 17.03 -39.71 -3.53
C ARG A 97 16.50 -39.99 -2.12
N ASN A 98 17.30 -39.68 -1.08
CA ASN A 98 16.95 -39.95 0.32
C ASN A 98 16.62 -38.69 1.13
N ARG A 99 16.62 -37.51 0.51
CA ARG A 99 16.31 -36.24 1.19
C ARG A 99 14.81 -35.95 1.17
N ASP A 100 14.27 -35.51 2.30
CA ASP A 100 12.86 -35.14 2.48
C ASP A 100 12.59 -33.64 2.27
N ASP A 101 13.63 -32.88 1.91
CA ASP A 101 13.59 -31.45 1.61
C ASP A 101 13.92 -31.12 0.13
N VAL A 102 13.97 -32.14 -0.73
CA VAL A 102 14.07 -32.00 -2.19
C VAL A 102 12.78 -32.52 -2.82
N TYR A 103 12.14 -31.69 -3.63
CA TYR A 103 10.82 -31.96 -4.18
C TYR A 103 10.85 -32.01 -5.71
N MET A 104 9.97 -32.80 -6.31
CA MET A 104 9.83 -32.88 -7.77
C MET A 104 8.36 -32.94 -8.16
N PRO A 105 7.96 -32.38 -9.30
CA PRO A 105 6.57 -32.37 -9.69
C PRO A 105 6.11 -33.77 -10.14
N ARG A 106 4.95 -34.19 -9.64
CA ARG A 106 4.15 -35.26 -10.24
C ARG A 106 3.16 -34.63 -11.21
N LEU A 107 3.15 -35.08 -12.45
CA LEU A 107 2.43 -34.43 -13.55
C LEU A 107 1.41 -35.39 -14.19
N THR A 108 0.27 -34.85 -14.60
CA THR A 108 -0.74 -35.57 -15.39
C THR A 108 -0.62 -35.15 -16.86
N PRO A 109 -0.35 -36.06 -17.82
CA PRO A 109 -0.29 -35.71 -19.24
C PRO A 109 -1.58 -35.04 -19.73
N TRP A 110 -1.45 -34.04 -20.60
CA TRP A 110 -2.56 -33.35 -21.25
C TRP A 110 -2.49 -33.61 -22.77
N PRO A 111 -3.20 -34.63 -23.28
CA PRO A 111 -3.07 -35.05 -24.69
C PRO A 111 -3.42 -33.96 -25.71
N GLU A 112 -4.37 -33.08 -25.37
CA GLU A 112 -4.88 -32.00 -26.23
C GLU A 112 -4.05 -30.72 -26.11
N ALA A 113 -2.92 -30.75 -25.39
CA ALA A 113 -2.12 -29.55 -25.12
C ALA A 113 -1.63 -28.87 -26.39
N GLU A 114 -1.07 -29.64 -27.33
CA GLU A 114 -0.48 -29.09 -28.56
C GLU A 114 -1.52 -28.38 -29.43
N GLU A 115 -2.67 -29.02 -29.67
CA GLU A 115 -3.79 -28.45 -30.42
C GLU A 115 -4.32 -27.17 -29.76
N ARG A 116 -4.61 -27.23 -28.45
CA ARG A 116 -5.23 -26.09 -27.74
C ARG A 116 -4.27 -24.92 -27.56
N LEU A 117 -2.98 -25.16 -27.34
CA LEU A 117 -1.98 -24.11 -27.24
C LEU A 117 -1.72 -23.47 -28.62
N GLY A 118 -1.68 -24.28 -29.68
CA GLY A 118 -1.63 -23.77 -31.07
C GLY A 118 -2.83 -22.88 -31.42
N ALA A 119 -4.04 -23.27 -30.99
CA ALA A 119 -5.23 -22.43 -31.18
C ALA A 119 -5.14 -21.07 -30.45
N VAL A 120 -4.49 -21.00 -29.29
CA VAL A 120 -4.24 -19.72 -28.60
C VAL A 120 -3.26 -18.85 -29.38
N GLU A 121 -2.22 -19.44 -29.98
CA GLU A 121 -1.30 -18.72 -30.85
C GLU A 121 -2.01 -18.15 -32.09
N GLU A 122 -2.82 -18.97 -32.76
CA GLU A 122 -3.62 -18.51 -33.91
C GLU A 122 -4.58 -17.38 -33.50
N ALA A 123 -5.25 -17.52 -32.35
CA ALA A 123 -6.12 -16.49 -31.79
C ALA A 123 -5.38 -15.17 -31.56
N TYR A 124 -4.17 -15.20 -30.99
CA TYR A 124 -3.33 -14.02 -30.84
C TYR A 124 -2.99 -13.37 -32.18
N ARG A 125 -2.58 -14.17 -33.18
CA ARG A 125 -2.21 -13.67 -34.52
C ARG A 125 -3.40 -13.05 -35.26
N ALA A 126 -4.63 -13.48 -34.95
CA ALA A 126 -5.86 -12.96 -35.56
C ALA A 126 -6.36 -11.65 -34.91
N LEU A 127 -5.95 -11.34 -33.68
CA LEU A 127 -6.40 -10.14 -32.97
C LEU A 127 -5.68 -8.87 -33.46
N PRO A 128 -6.36 -7.72 -33.45
CA PRO A 128 -5.72 -6.45 -33.78
C PRO A 128 -4.74 -6.03 -32.67
N ARG A 129 -3.70 -5.31 -33.04
CA ARG A 129 -2.79 -4.66 -32.09
C ARG A 129 -3.50 -3.55 -31.31
N ALA A 130 -3.11 -3.35 -30.06
CA ALA A 130 -3.54 -2.21 -29.26
C ALA A 130 -2.59 -1.02 -29.44
N TRP A 131 -1.28 -1.28 -29.44
CA TRP A 131 -0.24 -0.25 -29.50
C TRP A 131 0.90 -0.65 -30.46
N ASP A 132 2.14 -0.76 -29.95
CA ASP A 132 3.33 -1.07 -30.74
C ASP A 132 3.42 -2.56 -31.10
N SER A 133 3.45 -2.87 -32.39
CA SER A 133 3.44 -4.25 -32.87
C SER A 133 4.70 -5.02 -32.48
N ALA A 134 5.86 -4.36 -32.45
CA ALA A 134 7.12 -5.04 -32.18
C ALA A 134 7.23 -5.38 -30.69
N ALA A 135 6.79 -4.50 -29.80
CA ALA A 135 6.70 -4.75 -28.36
C ALA A 135 5.70 -5.86 -28.07
N GLU A 136 4.48 -5.78 -28.61
CA GLU A 136 3.46 -6.82 -28.43
C GLU A 136 3.97 -8.20 -28.88
N ASP A 137 4.53 -8.32 -30.08
CA ASP A 137 5.02 -9.61 -30.59
C ASP A 137 6.23 -10.12 -29.78
N ARG A 138 7.16 -9.27 -29.35
CA ARG A 138 8.27 -9.67 -28.46
C ARG A 138 7.78 -10.19 -27.10
N ILE A 139 6.81 -9.51 -26.50
CA ILE A 139 6.22 -9.90 -25.22
C ILE A 139 5.47 -11.22 -25.37
N PHE A 140 4.68 -11.36 -26.45
CA PHE A 140 3.97 -12.58 -26.77
C PHE A 140 4.93 -13.75 -26.94
N ASP A 141 5.96 -13.62 -27.77
CA ASP A 141 6.90 -14.72 -28.05
C ASP A 141 7.56 -15.21 -26.74
N ARG A 142 7.95 -14.28 -25.84
CA ARG A 142 8.50 -14.62 -24.52
C ARG A 142 7.50 -15.32 -23.61
N LEU A 143 6.26 -14.82 -23.53
CA LEU A 143 5.19 -15.45 -22.73
C LEU A 143 4.82 -16.83 -23.30
N PHE A 144 4.72 -16.94 -24.61
CA PHE A 144 4.31 -18.15 -25.31
C PHE A 144 5.39 -19.24 -25.24
N ALA A 145 6.68 -18.90 -25.15
CA ALA A 145 7.73 -19.87 -24.87
C ALA A 145 7.47 -20.66 -23.56
N VAL A 146 6.91 -20.01 -22.54
CA VAL A 146 6.56 -20.63 -21.24
C VAL A 146 5.15 -21.24 -21.27
N PHE A 147 4.18 -20.52 -21.84
CA PHE A 147 2.78 -20.97 -21.90
C PHE A 147 2.61 -22.18 -22.85
N GLY A 148 3.23 -22.10 -24.03
CA GLY A 148 3.19 -23.07 -25.11
C GLY A 148 4.02 -24.33 -24.87
N SER A 149 4.94 -24.34 -23.92
CA SER A 149 5.73 -25.54 -23.54
C SER A 149 4.97 -26.51 -22.64
N ARG A 150 3.80 -26.13 -22.12
CA ARG A 150 3.04 -26.96 -21.18
C ARG A 150 2.52 -28.24 -21.87
N ARG A 151 2.75 -29.40 -21.23
CA ARG A 151 2.28 -30.72 -21.70
C ARG A 151 1.42 -31.47 -20.67
N HIS A 152 1.07 -30.82 -19.57
CA HIS A 152 0.38 -31.43 -18.43
C HIS A 152 -0.78 -30.56 -17.92
N PHE A 153 -1.72 -31.17 -17.21
CA PHE A 153 -2.84 -30.45 -16.59
C PHE A 153 -2.36 -29.60 -15.41
N ALA A 154 -2.59 -28.29 -15.47
CA ALA A 154 -2.25 -27.36 -14.39
C ALA A 154 -3.17 -27.47 -13.17
N GLY A 155 -4.41 -27.95 -13.36
CA GLY A 155 -5.41 -28.06 -12.30
C GLY A 155 -5.12 -29.14 -11.25
N ASP A 156 -4.31 -30.14 -11.62
CA ASP A 156 -4.01 -31.32 -10.79
C ASP A 156 -2.71 -31.16 -9.98
N LEU A 157 -2.03 -30.02 -10.12
CA LEU A 157 -0.78 -29.77 -9.43
C LEU A 157 -1.02 -29.62 -7.91
N PRO A 158 -0.40 -30.45 -7.07
CA PRO A 158 -0.54 -30.32 -5.63
C PRO A 158 0.14 -29.03 -5.16
N THR A 159 -0.44 -28.36 -4.15
CA THR A 159 0.16 -27.17 -3.52
C THR A 159 1.58 -27.44 -3.02
N VAL A 160 1.78 -28.60 -2.37
CA VAL A 160 3.08 -29.10 -1.96
C VAL A 160 3.41 -30.30 -2.85
N LYS A 161 4.50 -30.17 -3.62
CA LYS A 161 5.02 -31.25 -4.47
C LYS A 161 5.44 -32.46 -3.60
N PRO A 162 5.41 -33.69 -4.12
CA PRO A 162 6.02 -34.82 -3.43
C PRO A 162 7.53 -34.62 -3.28
N THR A 163 8.10 -35.17 -2.20
CA THR A 163 9.55 -35.30 -2.09
C THR A 163 10.07 -36.30 -3.12
N VAL A 164 11.37 -36.26 -3.45
CA VAL A 164 11.97 -37.26 -4.35
C VAL A 164 11.69 -38.70 -3.88
N PRO A 165 11.89 -39.08 -2.59
CA PRO A 165 11.50 -40.41 -2.09
C PRO A 165 10.03 -40.78 -2.34
N GLN A 166 9.11 -39.83 -2.15
CA GLN A 166 7.69 -40.07 -2.38
C GLN A 166 7.39 -40.26 -3.87
N LEU A 167 8.02 -39.46 -4.74
CA LEU A 167 7.86 -39.56 -6.19
C LEU A 167 8.37 -40.90 -6.72
N ILE A 168 9.53 -41.38 -6.27
CA ILE A 168 10.11 -42.67 -6.73
C ILE A 168 9.43 -43.90 -6.14
N SER A 169 8.61 -43.74 -5.08
CA SER A 169 7.92 -44.86 -4.43
C SER A 169 6.87 -45.52 -5.30
N ASP A 170 6.40 -44.82 -6.34
CA ASP A 170 5.50 -45.34 -7.35
C ASP A 170 6.14 -45.12 -8.74
N PRO A 171 6.57 -46.20 -9.43
CA PRO A 171 7.24 -46.11 -10.73
C PRO A 171 6.35 -45.54 -11.84
N GLU A 172 5.03 -45.59 -11.69
CA GLU A 172 4.05 -45.06 -12.66
C GLU A 172 3.91 -43.53 -12.57
N ASN A 173 4.52 -42.90 -11.56
CA ASN A 173 4.54 -41.45 -11.48
C ASN A 173 5.24 -40.85 -12.70
N ILE A 174 4.65 -39.78 -13.23
CA ILE A 174 5.18 -39.04 -14.39
C ILE A 174 5.78 -37.72 -13.91
N THR A 175 6.94 -37.36 -14.46
CA THR A 175 7.61 -36.09 -14.21
C THR A 175 8.14 -35.47 -15.50
N LEU A 176 8.82 -34.32 -15.39
CA LEU A 176 9.38 -33.59 -16.51
C LEU A 176 10.87 -33.96 -16.71
N ARG A 177 11.22 -34.41 -17.91
CA ARG A 177 12.60 -34.52 -18.38
C ARG A 177 12.93 -33.35 -19.32
N VAL A 178 14.12 -32.79 -19.14
CA VAL A 178 14.76 -31.85 -20.08
C VAL A 178 15.80 -32.66 -20.86
N ARG A 179 15.61 -32.86 -22.17
CA ARG A 179 16.47 -33.70 -23.02
C ARG A 179 17.88 -33.14 -23.13
N HIS A 180 17.98 -31.83 -23.32
CA HIS A 180 19.23 -31.11 -23.37
C HIS A 180 19.16 -29.88 -22.47
N TYR A 181 20.05 -29.82 -21.48
CA TYR A 181 20.14 -28.66 -20.60
C TYR A 181 21.38 -27.83 -20.94
N ASP A 182 21.13 -26.60 -21.39
CA ASP A 182 22.17 -25.58 -21.50
C ASP A 182 22.26 -24.79 -20.19
N PRO A 183 23.35 -24.90 -19.41
CA PRO A 183 23.53 -24.10 -18.21
C PRO A 183 23.66 -22.59 -18.50
N ASN A 184 23.89 -22.21 -19.76
CA ASN A 184 23.94 -20.81 -20.21
C ASN A 184 22.63 -20.35 -20.87
N TYR A 185 21.54 -21.11 -20.72
CA TYR A 185 20.24 -20.71 -21.25
C TYR A 185 19.91 -19.27 -20.80
N PRO A 186 19.56 -18.35 -21.72
CA PRO A 186 19.40 -16.94 -21.39
C PRO A 186 18.34 -16.71 -20.32
N VAL A 187 18.69 -15.91 -19.31
CA VAL A 187 17.79 -15.42 -18.26
C VAL A 187 17.98 -13.92 -18.12
N PHE A 188 16.94 -13.23 -17.68
CA PHE A 188 17.01 -11.79 -17.43
C PHE A 188 17.59 -11.51 -16.04
N GLY A 189 18.62 -10.68 -15.98
CA GLY A 189 19.18 -10.18 -14.73
C GLY A 189 18.20 -9.26 -13.98
N TYR A 190 18.52 -9.00 -12.71
CA TYR A 190 17.73 -8.08 -11.87
C TYR A 190 17.62 -6.69 -12.50
N ASP A 191 18.76 -6.12 -12.92
CA ASP A 191 18.81 -4.78 -13.52
C ASP A 191 18.04 -4.72 -14.85
N GLU A 192 18.04 -5.81 -15.65
CA GLU A 192 17.26 -5.85 -16.89
C GLU A 192 15.75 -5.78 -16.61
N ILE A 193 15.27 -6.49 -15.59
CA ILE A 193 13.86 -6.49 -15.18
C ILE A 193 13.48 -5.12 -14.59
N LEU A 194 14.35 -4.56 -13.76
CA LEU A 194 14.15 -3.27 -13.11
C LEU A 194 14.13 -2.12 -14.14
N ASP A 195 15.08 -2.12 -15.08
CA ASP A 195 15.21 -1.14 -16.15
C ASP A 195 14.35 -1.44 -17.39
N CYS A 196 13.43 -2.42 -17.29
CA CYS A 196 12.46 -2.70 -18.34
C CYS A 196 11.69 -1.42 -18.69
N HIS A 197 11.57 -1.13 -19.98
CA HIS A 197 10.97 0.10 -20.48
C HIS A 197 10.14 -0.20 -21.72
N GLU A 198 8.89 0.27 -21.71
CA GLU A 198 8.05 0.34 -22.89
C GLU A 198 7.34 1.70 -22.88
N ASP A 199 6.95 2.22 -24.04
CA ASP A 199 6.28 3.53 -24.11
C ASP A 199 4.91 3.52 -23.41
N VAL A 200 4.23 2.39 -23.46
CA VAL A 200 2.90 2.17 -22.87
C VAL A 200 3.02 1.47 -21.52
N ALA A 201 2.32 2.00 -20.51
CA ALA A 201 2.41 1.51 -19.14
C ALA A 201 2.02 0.04 -18.98
N GLU A 202 0.93 -0.35 -19.64
CA GLU A 202 0.39 -1.70 -19.67
C GLU A 202 1.34 -2.70 -20.32
N LEU A 203 2.00 -2.30 -21.41
CA LEU A 203 3.00 -3.13 -22.08
C LEU A 203 4.26 -3.24 -21.23
N GLU A 204 4.70 -2.18 -20.55
CA GLU A 204 5.88 -2.22 -19.68
C GLU A 204 5.69 -3.21 -18.54
N ALA A 205 4.51 -3.19 -17.90
CA ALA A 205 4.17 -4.15 -16.85
C ALA A 205 4.20 -5.58 -17.38
N LEU A 206 3.57 -5.84 -18.52
CA LEU A 206 3.50 -7.17 -19.10
C LEU A 206 4.87 -7.66 -19.64
N SER A 207 5.68 -6.76 -20.19
CA SER A 207 7.04 -7.03 -20.61
C SER A 207 7.89 -7.47 -19.42
N ARG A 208 7.84 -6.73 -18.31
CA ARG A 208 8.52 -7.11 -17.07
C ARG A 208 8.05 -8.46 -16.55
N TRP A 209 6.74 -8.71 -16.54
CA TRP A 209 6.18 -10.00 -16.13
C TRP A 209 6.63 -11.17 -17.01
N SER A 210 6.68 -10.97 -18.32
CA SER A 210 7.14 -11.99 -19.24
C SER A 210 8.60 -12.38 -18.98
N MET A 211 9.46 -11.43 -18.55
CA MET A 211 10.85 -11.71 -18.14
C MET A 211 10.89 -12.55 -16.85
N VAL A 212 10.08 -12.19 -15.86
CA VAL A 212 10.00 -12.91 -14.57
C VAL A 212 9.51 -14.33 -14.75
N LEU A 213 8.47 -14.53 -15.59
CA LEU A 213 7.90 -15.84 -15.89
C LEU A 213 8.86 -16.68 -16.73
N HIS A 214 9.57 -16.08 -17.69
CA HIS A 214 10.65 -16.75 -18.44
C HIS A 214 11.72 -17.32 -17.49
N ASN A 215 12.16 -16.52 -16.53
CA ASN A 215 13.15 -16.96 -15.53
C ASN A 215 12.67 -18.12 -14.64
N GLN A 216 11.37 -18.47 -14.61
CA GLN A 216 10.86 -19.65 -13.89
C GLN A 216 11.08 -20.97 -14.65
N GLN A 217 11.47 -20.89 -15.92
CA GLN A 217 11.83 -22.01 -16.79
C GLN A 217 13.13 -21.66 -17.54
N PRO A 218 14.29 -21.62 -16.85
CA PRO A 218 15.58 -21.32 -17.48
C PRO A 218 16.12 -22.51 -18.30
N TRP A 219 15.30 -23.01 -19.23
CA TRP A 219 15.62 -24.06 -20.20
C TRP A 219 14.70 -23.93 -21.41
N ASP A 220 15.08 -24.55 -22.52
CA ASP A 220 14.25 -24.59 -23.72
C ASP A 220 13.04 -25.50 -23.51
N GLY A 221 11.83 -24.93 -23.55
CA GLY A 221 10.58 -25.66 -23.39
C GLY A 221 10.33 -26.72 -24.48
N SER A 222 10.90 -26.54 -25.68
CA SER A 222 10.78 -27.51 -26.78
C SER A 222 11.59 -28.79 -26.54
N GLU A 223 12.60 -28.72 -25.68
CA GLU A 223 13.43 -29.86 -25.25
C GLU A 223 12.85 -30.58 -24.03
N THR A 224 11.62 -30.26 -23.62
CA THR A 224 10.96 -30.90 -22.48
C THR A 224 9.98 -31.99 -22.89
N GLU A 225 9.93 -33.07 -22.11
CA GLU A 225 8.95 -34.12 -22.28
C GLU A 225 8.50 -34.72 -20.95
N LEU A 226 7.31 -35.31 -20.96
CA LEU A 226 6.82 -36.09 -19.83
C LEU A 226 7.38 -37.51 -19.92
N VAL A 227 7.89 -38.00 -18.80
CA VAL A 227 8.48 -39.33 -18.72
C VAL A 227 8.08 -40.01 -17.41
N GLY A 228 7.91 -41.34 -17.45
CA GLY A 228 7.76 -42.14 -16.25
C GLY A 228 9.02 -42.07 -15.39
N VAL A 229 8.87 -41.97 -14.08
CA VAL A 229 10.02 -41.86 -13.16
C VAL A 229 10.91 -43.10 -13.24
N ALA A 230 10.34 -44.27 -13.56
CA ALA A 230 11.09 -45.50 -13.81
C ALA A 230 11.94 -45.48 -15.09
N ASP A 231 11.60 -44.63 -16.06
CA ASP A 231 12.27 -44.54 -17.36
C ASP A 231 13.38 -43.48 -17.39
N LEU A 232 13.56 -42.74 -16.28
CA LEU A 232 14.63 -41.76 -16.13
C LEU A 232 16.00 -42.44 -16.06
N LYS A 233 16.93 -41.97 -16.89
CA LYS A 233 18.33 -42.40 -16.91
C LYS A 233 19.17 -41.42 -16.11
N ASP A 234 20.29 -41.88 -15.54
CA ASP A 234 21.13 -41.02 -14.68
C ASP A 234 21.64 -39.75 -15.40
N ASP A 235 21.82 -39.80 -16.72
CA ASP A 235 22.21 -38.65 -17.56
C ASP A 235 21.04 -37.73 -17.97
N ASP A 236 19.79 -38.10 -17.72
CA ASP A 236 18.62 -37.26 -17.99
C ASP A 236 18.62 -36.04 -17.04
N TYR A 237 18.20 -34.87 -17.53
CA TYR A 237 18.02 -33.70 -16.69
C TYR A 237 16.58 -33.57 -16.20
N VAL A 238 16.40 -33.22 -14.93
CA VAL A 238 15.10 -33.05 -14.29
C VAL A 238 15.03 -31.74 -13.51
N VAL A 239 13.82 -31.29 -13.17
CA VAL A 239 13.58 -30.05 -12.41
C VAL A 239 13.31 -30.38 -10.94
N ALA A 240 14.32 -30.18 -10.10
CA ALA A 240 14.20 -30.27 -8.64
C ALA A 240 13.77 -28.93 -8.04
N SER A 241 12.95 -28.98 -6.99
CA SER A 241 12.42 -27.82 -6.26
C SER A 241 12.95 -27.83 -4.83
N HIS A 242 13.56 -26.72 -4.41
CA HIS A 242 14.12 -26.53 -3.07
C HIS A 242 13.36 -25.40 -2.36
N PRO A 243 12.94 -25.55 -1.09
CA PRO A 243 12.29 -24.47 -0.38
C PRO A 243 13.18 -23.22 -0.33
N ARG A 244 12.61 -22.05 -0.65
CA ARG A 244 13.35 -20.78 -0.74
C ARG A 244 14.06 -20.41 0.56
N ASN A 245 13.46 -20.74 1.70
CA ASN A 245 14.02 -20.46 3.02
C ASN A 245 13.49 -21.43 4.09
N ARG A 246 14.00 -21.27 5.32
CA ARG A 246 13.64 -22.10 6.47
C ARG A 246 12.16 -21.98 6.88
N GLU A 247 11.54 -20.82 6.71
CA GLU A 247 10.12 -20.63 7.05
C GLU A 247 9.21 -21.37 6.07
N VAL A 248 9.54 -21.37 4.78
CA VAL A 248 8.85 -22.22 3.80
C VAL A 248 8.97 -23.70 4.16
N GLN A 249 10.18 -24.19 4.49
CA GLN A 249 10.37 -25.58 4.91
C GLN A 249 9.53 -25.92 6.15
N ARG A 250 9.48 -25.03 7.15
CA ARG A 250 8.66 -25.21 8.35
C ARG A 250 7.17 -25.25 8.01
N PHE A 251 6.71 -24.37 7.12
CA PHE A 251 5.34 -24.37 6.62
C PHE A 251 5.00 -25.71 5.93
N ILE A 252 5.86 -26.18 5.01
CA ILE A 252 5.68 -27.47 4.32
C ILE A 252 5.57 -28.61 5.33
N ASN A 253 6.53 -28.72 6.27
CA ASN A 253 6.55 -29.78 7.28
C ASN A 253 5.28 -29.75 8.16
N ARG A 254 4.81 -28.55 8.51
CA ARG A 254 3.58 -28.34 9.28
C ARG A 254 2.35 -28.83 8.51
N VAL A 255 2.19 -28.42 7.26
CA VAL A 255 1.09 -28.84 6.38
C VAL A 255 1.11 -30.36 6.18
N MET A 256 2.26 -30.92 5.83
CA MET A 256 2.41 -32.36 5.55
C MET A 256 2.20 -33.24 6.78
N SER A 257 2.45 -32.71 7.99
CA SER A 257 2.16 -33.43 9.25
C SER A 257 0.71 -33.29 9.72
N GLY A 258 -0.15 -32.58 8.97
CA GLY A 258 -1.55 -32.32 9.36
C GLY A 258 -1.68 -31.38 10.57
N ARG A 259 -0.60 -30.72 10.99
CA ARG A 259 -0.62 -29.77 12.11
C ARG A 259 -1.11 -28.42 11.60
N THR A 260 -2.20 -27.91 12.13
CA THR A 260 -2.65 -26.53 11.88
C THR A 260 -2.39 -25.65 13.10
N ARG A 261 -2.00 -24.40 12.87
CA ARG A 261 -1.99 -23.40 13.95
C ARG A 261 -3.44 -23.03 14.25
N LYS A 262 -3.88 -23.24 15.48
CA LYS A 262 -5.25 -22.88 15.90
C LYS A 262 -5.41 -21.36 15.74
N ALA A 263 -6.35 -20.92 14.92
CA ALA A 263 -6.70 -19.51 14.85
C ALA A 263 -7.25 -19.08 16.22
N THR A 264 -6.75 -17.96 16.74
CA THR A 264 -7.29 -17.39 17.98
C THR A 264 -8.69 -16.85 17.68
N SER A 265 -9.72 -17.50 18.22
CA SER A 265 -11.08 -16.98 18.15
C SER A 265 -11.31 -16.10 19.38
N TYR A 266 -11.60 -14.83 19.15
CA TYR A 266 -12.06 -13.91 20.18
C TYR A 266 -13.58 -13.80 20.09
N THR A 267 -14.28 -13.88 21.23
CA THR A 267 -15.70 -13.57 21.29
C THR A 267 -15.89 -12.09 20.95
N ARG A 268 -16.62 -11.81 19.87
CA ARG A 268 -16.98 -10.44 19.51
C ARG A 268 -18.09 -9.95 20.43
N HIS A 269 -17.90 -8.78 21.02
CA HIS A 269 -18.93 -8.09 21.79
C HIS A 269 -19.49 -6.96 20.95
N GLU A 270 -20.81 -6.75 21.02
CA GLU A 270 -21.43 -5.59 20.40
C GLU A 270 -21.00 -4.31 21.14
N PRO A 271 -20.58 -3.25 20.44
CA PRO A 271 -20.31 -1.97 21.05
C PRO A 271 -21.57 -1.42 21.72
N VAL A 272 -21.42 -0.88 22.92
CA VAL A 272 -22.51 -0.22 23.66
C VAL A 272 -22.17 1.26 23.79
N ALA A 273 -23.16 2.12 23.60
CA ALA A 273 -22.99 3.55 23.80
C ALA A 273 -22.55 3.86 25.25
N PRO A 274 -21.71 4.90 25.47
CA PRO A 274 -21.35 5.30 26.82
C PRO A 274 -22.60 5.76 27.59
N SER A 275 -22.63 5.51 28.90
CA SER A 275 -23.72 6.00 29.77
C SER A 275 -23.80 7.52 29.84
N ALA A 276 -22.67 8.21 29.62
CA ALA A 276 -22.55 9.64 29.48
C ALA A 276 -21.61 9.95 28.29
N PRO A 277 -22.12 10.44 27.16
CA PRO A 277 -21.28 10.89 26.05
C PRO A 277 -20.40 12.07 26.47
N TYR A 278 -19.17 12.12 25.97
CA TYR A 278 -18.27 13.25 26.19
C TYR A 278 -18.61 14.36 25.19
N PRO A 279 -18.90 15.59 25.65
CA PRO A 279 -19.10 16.72 24.76
C PRO A 279 -17.78 17.12 24.10
N ALA A 280 -17.88 17.91 23.03
CA ALA A 280 -16.74 18.61 22.47
C ALA A 280 -16.09 19.53 23.51
N VAL A 281 -14.76 19.65 23.45
CA VAL A 281 -13.99 20.50 24.36
C VAL A 281 -13.95 21.91 23.81
N ASP A 282 -14.45 22.87 24.59
CA ASP A 282 -14.39 24.30 24.28
C ASP A 282 -13.13 24.91 24.88
N VAL A 283 -12.10 25.08 24.04
CA VAL A 283 -10.77 25.49 24.48
C VAL A 283 -10.80 26.87 25.15
N ARG A 284 -11.70 27.72 24.69
CA ARG A 284 -11.83 29.12 25.12
C ARG A 284 -12.31 29.23 26.56
N SER A 285 -13.03 28.23 27.07
CA SER A 285 -13.61 28.23 28.42
C SER A 285 -12.98 27.19 29.35
N GLU A 286 -12.46 26.09 28.82
CA GLU A 286 -11.95 24.98 29.62
C GLU A 286 -10.45 25.07 29.94
N PHE A 287 -9.69 25.89 29.21
CA PHE A 287 -8.24 26.06 29.42
C PHE A 287 -7.87 27.48 29.81
N ALA A 288 -6.91 27.61 30.74
CA ALA A 288 -6.44 28.90 31.22
C ALA A 288 -5.40 29.55 30.29
N ILE A 289 -4.59 28.72 29.62
CA ILE A 289 -3.62 29.17 28.62
C ILE A 289 -4.21 28.87 27.24
N ALA A 290 -4.55 29.93 26.51
CA ALA A 290 -5.04 29.84 25.14
C ALA A 290 -3.90 29.42 24.17
N PRO A 291 -4.09 28.39 23.33
CA PRO A 291 -3.14 28.03 22.29
C PRO A 291 -3.20 28.99 21.09
N ARG A 292 -2.04 29.43 20.62
CA ARG A 292 -1.83 30.20 19.38
C ARG A 292 -0.96 29.40 18.41
N ILE A 293 -1.27 29.44 17.12
CA ILE A 293 -0.48 28.79 16.07
C ILE A 293 0.50 29.82 15.53
N ASP A 294 1.80 29.65 15.83
CA ASP A 294 2.84 30.59 15.36
C ASP A 294 3.39 30.21 13.98
N ALA A 295 3.33 28.93 13.62
CA ALA A 295 3.81 28.46 12.32
C ALA A 295 3.12 27.15 11.88
N ILE A 296 2.94 27.00 10.57
CA ILE A 296 2.62 25.75 9.88
C ILE A 296 3.59 25.60 8.71
N ALA A 297 4.51 24.65 8.79
CA ALA A 297 5.43 24.31 7.71
C ALA A 297 5.15 22.90 7.19
N VAL A 298 5.53 22.63 5.94
CA VAL A 298 5.30 21.33 5.30
C VAL A 298 6.52 20.89 4.50
N ALA A 299 6.69 19.58 4.38
CA ALA A 299 7.62 18.94 3.45
C ALA A 299 6.86 17.87 2.66
N HIS A 300 6.79 18.02 1.33
CA HIS A 300 6.20 17.01 0.46
C HIS A 300 7.27 15.98 0.06
N GLY A 301 6.84 14.78 -0.35
CA GLY A 301 7.72 13.86 -1.06
C GLY A 301 8.30 14.49 -2.35
N ASP A 302 9.55 14.16 -2.65
CA ASP A 302 10.33 14.67 -3.79
C ASP A 302 10.06 13.92 -5.10
N GLN A 303 9.50 12.71 -5.03
CA GLN A 303 9.22 11.88 -6.20
C GLN A 303 7.73 11.88 -6.54
N VAL A 304 7.38 12.04 -7.81
CA VAL A 304 5.99 11.93 -8.29
C VAL A 304 5.72 10.50 -8.71
N CYS A 305 4.66 9.90 -8.16
CA CYS A 305 4.12 8.60 -8.57
C CYS A 305 2.72 8.80 -9.17
N THR A 306 2.65 8.81 -10.50
CA THR A 306 1.38 8.95 -11.24
C THR A 306 0.58 7.65 -11.24
N ASN A 307 -0.70 7.72 -11.62
CA ASN A 307 -1.47 6.50 -11.88
C ASN A 307 -0.87 5.64 -13.00
N GLU A 308 -0.18 6.22 -13.99
CA GLU A 308 0.55 5.45 -15.00
C GLU A 308 1.75 4.71 -14.40
N ASP A 309 2.47 5.32 -13.46
CA ASP A 309 3.57 4.65 -12.75
C ASP A 309 3.07 3.44 -11.95
N LEU A 310 1.87 3.53 -11.35
CA LEU A 310 1.22 2.38 -10.71
C LEU A 310 0.92 1.27 -11.72
N ILE A 311 0.46 1.62 -12.93
CA ILE A 311 0.21 0.64 -14.00
C ILE A 311 1.52 0.03 -14.49
N ARG A 312 2.58 0.81 -14.74
CA ARG A 312 3.92 0.29 -15.10
C ARG A 312 4.45 -0.69 -14.07
N ASN A 313 4.15 -0.42 -12.80
CA ASN A 313 4.53 -1.23 -11.65
C ASN A 313 3.45 -2.19 -11.20
N THR A 314 2.62 -2.65 -12.12
CA THR A 314 1.62 -3.65 -11.85
C THR A 314 2.25 -5.02 -11.58
N ALA A 315 1.91 -5.63 -10.45
CA ALA A 315 2.25 -7.03 -10.15
C ALA A 315 1.30 -8.01 -10.90
N TYR A 316 1.59 -9.30 -10.83
CA TYR A 316 0.91 -10.39 -11.54
C TYR A 316 -0.59 -10.52 -11.28
N ASN A 317 -1.11 -9.77 -10.32
CA ASN A 317 -2.43 -9.85 -9.72
C ASN A 317 -3.25 -8.57 -9.91
N TRP A 318 -2.72 -7.59 -10.63
CA TRP A 318 -3.35 -6.27 -10.71
C TRP A 318 -4.67 -6.28 -11.48
N SER A 319 -5.53 -5.35 -11.08
CA SER A 319 -6.84 -5.10 -11.68
C SER A 319 -6.66 -4.46 -13.05
N PRO A 320 -7.50 -4.71 -14.06
CA PRO A 320 -7.38 -4.09 -15.38
C PRO A 320 -7.71 -2.59 -15.40
N MET A 321 -7.75 -1.91 -14.24
CA MET A 321 -8.07 -0.50 -14.14
C MET A 321 -7.00 0.35 -14.82
N SER A 322 -7.47 1.23 -15.70
CA SER A 322 -6.71 2.32 -16.29
C SER A 322 -6.41 3.44 -15.28
N ALA A 323 -5.50 4.33 -15.65
CA ALA A 323 -5.15 5.48 -14.82
C ALA A 323 -6.36 6.38 -14.56
N ASP A 324 -7.22 6.55 -15.57
CA ASP A 324 -8.46 7.32 -15.49
C ASP A 324 -9.48 6.71 -14.52
N GLU A 325 -9.61 5.38 -14.50
CA GLU A 325 -10.48 4.69 -13.55
C GLU A 325 -9.99 4.82 -12.11
N ILE A 326 -8.67 4.82 -11.89
CA ILE A 326 -8.09 5.09 -10.57
C ILE A 326 -8.41 6.53 -10.15
N THR A 327 -8.22 7.51 -11.03
CA THR A 327 -8.57 8.91 -10.79
C THR A 327 -10.06 9.06 -10.48
N ALA A 328 -10.96 8.50 -11.28
CA ALA A 328 -12.40 8.58 -11.05
C ALA A 328 -12.83 7.97 -9.71
N LYS A 329 -12.22 6.83 -9.34
CA LYS A 329 -12.55 6.09 -8.12
C LYS A 329 -12.02 6.72 -6.84
N THR A 330 -10.88 7.41 -6.91
CA THR A 330 -10.16 7.92 -5.73
C THR A 330 -10.11 9.44 -5.62
N GLY A 331 -10.25 10.12 -6.76
CA GLY A 331 -9.91 11.52 -6.94
C GLY A 331 -8.41 11.80 -6.80
N ILE A 332 -7.55 10.79 -7.03
CA ILE A 332 -6.08 10.91 -6.91
C ILE A 332 -5.46 10.66 -8.29
N GLU A 333 -4.75 11.66 -8.80
CA GLU A 333 -4.06 11.62 -10.10
C GLU A 333 -2.61 11.14 -9.90
N GLN A 334 -1.99 11.58 -8.81
CA GLN A 334 -0.62 11.26 -8.45
C GLN A 334 -0.43 11.27 -6.92
N ARG A 335 0.65 10.64 -6.46
CA ARG A 335 1.14 10.72 -5.08
C ARG A 335 2.54 11.32 -5.04
N ARG A 336 2.93 11.84 -3.89
CA ARG A 336 4.31 12.25 -3.61
C ARG A 336 4.98 11.17 -2.77
N TYR A 337 6.17 10.71 -3.15
CA TYR A 337 7.00 9.79 -2.38
C TYR A 337 8.33 10.41 -2.02
N THR A 338 8.95 9.90 -0.96
CA THR A 338 10.21 10.42 -0.43
C THR A 338 11.36 9.46 -0.70
N SER A 339 12.34 9.87 -1.49
CA SER A 339 13.58 9.12 -1.72
C SER A 339 14.52 9.18 -0.50
N GLY A 340 14.48 10.29 0.24
CA GLY A 340 15.21 10.50 1.49
C GLY A 340 14.69 9.70 2.68
N THR A 341 15.22 9.98 3.87
CA THR A 341 14.81 9.28 5.10
C THR A 341 13.49 9.82 5.64
N PHE A 342 12.76 8.97 6.37
CA PHE A 342 11.55 9.36 7.10
C PHE A 342 11.86 10.46 8.14
N GLU A 343 13.01 10.33 8.79
CA GLU A 343 13.51 11.27 9.78
C GLU A 343 13.82 12.66 9.18
N ASP A 344 14.46 12.71 8.00
CA ASP A 344 14.75 13.97 7.30
C ASP A 344 13.49 14.71 6.84
N LEU A 345 12.48 13.96 6.37
CA LEU A 345 11.19 14.52 5.98
C LEU A 345 10.52 15.25 7.15
N ALA A 346 10.50 14.62 8.33
CA ALA A 346 9.98 15.21 9.56
C ALA A 346 10.80 16.42 10.03
N LEU A 347 12.13 16.29 10.01
CA LEU A 347 13.05 17.33 10.48
C LEU A 347 12.99 18.58 9.61
N THR A 348 12.79 18.43 8.30
CA THR A 348 12.67 19.55 7.35
C THR A 348 11.48 20.43 7.72
N ALA A 349 10.29 19.83 7.87
CA ALA A 349 9.10 20.57 8.29
C ALA A 349 9.30 21.21 9.68
N ALA A 350 9.87 20.47 10.64
CA ALA A 350 10.12 20.99 12.00
C ALA A 350 11.05 22.21 12.02
N LYS A 351 12.16 22.17 11.28
CA LYS A 351 13.12 23.28 11.18
C LYS A 351 12.48 24.53 10.57
N GLN A 352 11.71 24.36 9.49
CA GLN A 352 11.01 25.46 8.84
C GLN A 352 9.96 26.09 9.78
N ALA A 353 9.18 25.28 10.49
CA ALA A 353 8.17 25.78 11.42
C ALA A 353 8.78 26.57 12.58
N ILE A 354 9.86 26.06 13.20
CA ILE A 354 10.57 26.77 14.28
C ILE A 354 11.16 28.09 13.78
N THR A 355 11.77 28.07 12.59
CA THR A 355 12.39 29.26 11.99
C THR A 355 11.33 30.33 11.72
N HIS A 356 10.19 29.96 11.13
CA HIS A 356 9.09 30.89 10.83
C HIS A 356 8.43 31.44 12.09
N ALA A 357 8.27 30.61 13.13
CA ALA A 357 7.77 31.05 14.43
C ALA A 357 8.72 32.02 15.15
N GLY A 358 9.99 32.12 14.72
CA GLY A 358 10.98 32.99 15.33
C GLY A 358 11.40 32.56 16.74
N VAL A 359 11.26 31.26 17.07
CA VAL A 359 11.62 30.70 18.38
C VAL A 359 12.91 29.88 18.30
N GLY A 360 13.67 29.81 19.39
CA GLY A 360 14.89 29.00 19.46
C GLY A 360 14.68 27.62 20.09
N PRO A 361 15.67 26.71 19.98
CA PRO A 361 15.60 25.39 20.62
C PRO A 361 15.39 25.47 22.14
N GLN A 362 15.92 26.50 22.79
CA GLN A 362 15.75 26.75 24.22
C GLN A 362 14.32 27.15 24.61
N ASP A 363 13.46 27.50 23.65
CA ASP A 363 12.09 27.95 23.90
C ASP A 363 11.10 26.78 23.84
N ILE A 364 11.37 25.73 23.06
CA ILE A 364 10.47 24.59 22.88
C ILE A 364 10.28 23.78 24.17
N GLY A 365 9.05 23.75 24.68
CA GLY A 365 8.67 23.06 25.91
C GLY A 365 8.36 21.58 25.72
N ALA A 366 7.88 21.15 24.56
CA ALA A 366 7.59 19.75 24.25
C ALA A 366 7.61 19.49 22.74
N VAL A 367 7.82 18.22 22.37
CA VAL A 367 7.74 17.74 20.98
C VAL A 367 6.79 16.55 20.91
N ILE A 368 5.76 16.65 20.06
CA ILE A 368 4.79 15.59 19.82
C ILE A 368 4.91 15.20 18.36
N THR A 369 5.17 13.92 18.07
CA THR A 369 5.19 13.43 16.69
C THR A 369 4.01 12.49 16.43
N CYS A 370 3.10 12.88 15.56
CA CYS A 370 1.98 12.08 15.11
C CYS A 370 2.40 11.30 13.86
N THR A 371 2.48 9.98 13.96
CA THR A 371 2.85 9.12 12.84
C THR A 371 2.37 7.70 13.07
N CYS A 372 2.02 6.99 12.00
CA CYS A 372 1.83 5.54 12.02
C CYS A 372 2.75 4.82 11.05
N THR A 373 3.87 5.42 10.62
CA THR A 373 4.79 4.83 9.64
C THR A 373 6.24 4.73 10.10
N SER A 374 6.52 5.07 11.36
CA SER A 374 7.86 4.90 11.95
C SER A 374 8.37 3.46 11.79
N GLY A 375 9.63 3.33 11.35
CA GLY A 375 10.34 2.05 11.25
C GLY A 375 10.94 1.56 12.57
N ARG A 376 10.87 2.36 13.65
CA ARG A 376 11.50 2.06 14.95
C ARG A 376 10.47 2.13 16.06
N LEU A 377 10.59 1.23 17.03
CA LEU A 377 9.85 1.31 18.29
C LEU A 377 10.55 2.22 19.30
N ILE A 378 11.89 2.16 19.35
CA ILE A 378 12.75 3.03 20.17
C ILE A 378 14.04 3.40 19.42
N PRO A 379 14.57 4.62 19.58
CA PRO A 379 13.94 5.77 20.24
C PRO A 379 12.71 6.29 19.45
N SER A 380 11.88 7.11 20.09
CA SER A 380 10.78 7.79 19.40
C SER A 380 11.32 8.87 18.45
N LEU A 381 10.61 9.14 17.36
CA LEU A 381 10.99 10.20 16.43
C LEU A 381 11.00 11.57 17.12
N ALA A 382 10.05 11.86 18.00
CA ALA A 382 10.02 13.11 18.75
C ALA A 382 11.30 13.35 19.58
N THR A 383 11.83 12.31 20.23
CA THR A 383 13.10 12.43 20.99
C THR A 383 14.31 12.60 20.08
N TRP A 384 14.29 11.95 18.91
CA TRP A 384 15.32 12.14 17.90
C TRP A 384 15.30 13.57 17.35
N ILE A 385 14.13 14.11 16.99
CA ILE A 385 13.93 15.50 16.55
C ILE A 385 14.43 16.48 17.61
N SER A 386 14.14 16.26 18.90
CA SER A 386 14.68 17.10 19.98
C SER A 386 16.21 17.15 19.99
N GLY A 387 16.86 16.00 19.78
CA GLY A 387 18.32 15.93 19.65
C GLY A 387 18.85 16.67 18.43
N GLU A 388 18.26 16.45 17.27
CA GLU A 388 18.69 17.06 15.99
C GLU A 388 18.46 18.57 15.93
N LEU A 389 17.45 19.08 16.65
CA LEU A 389 17.18 20.51 16.78
C LEU A 389 18.00 21.18 17.91
N GLY A 390 18.79 20.41 18.67
CA GLY A 390 19.58 20.95 19.78
C GLY A 390 18.75 21.34 21.00
N ILE A 391 17.55 20.78 21.17
CA ILE A 391 16.67 21.05 22.31
C ILE A 391 17.22 20.32 23.53
N GLY A 392 17.95 21.05 24.39
CA GLY A 392 18.61 20.48 25.55
C GLY A 392 17.67 19.99 26.67
N GLN A 393 16.41 20.46 26.68
CA GLN A 393 15.40 20.03 27.65
C GLN A 393 13.98 20.27 27.13
N THR A 394 13.19 19.21 27.08
CA THR A 394 11.72 19.25 26.94
C THR A 394 11.05 18.71 28.20
N HIS A 395 9.85 19.18 28.52
CA HIS A 395 8.98 18.54 29.50
C HIS A 395 8.54 17.15 29.03
N ALA A 396 8.19 17.02 27.75
CA ALA A 396 7.81 15.75 27.13
C ALA A 396 8.22 15.72 25.65
N SER A 397 8.74 14.57 25.21
CA SER A 397 8.99 14.27 23.78
C SER A 397 8.49 12.85 23.50
N PHE A 398 7.45 12.68 22.70
CA PHE A 398 6.86 11.36 22.44
C PHE A 398 6.16 11.26 21.08
N ASP A 399 6.03 10.03 20.60
CA ASP A 399 5.27 9.71 19.40
C ASP A 399 3.84 9.32 19.78
N LEU A 400 2.87 9.80 19.01
CA LEU A 400 1.44 9.52 19.15
C LEU A 400 0.94 8.78 17.92
N ILE A 401 0.35 7.61 18.12
CA ILE A 401 -0.22 6.79 17.04
C ILE A 401 -1.75 6.91 17.08
N ALA A 402 -2.28 7.80 16.25
CA ALA A 402 -3.72 7.93 15.97
C ALA A 402 -4.01 7.96 14.46
N ALA A 403 -3.11 7.38 13.66
CA ALA A 403 -3.20 7.29 12.21
C ALA A 403 -3.67 8.62 11.58
N CYS A 404 -4.69 8.57 10.71
CA CYS A 404 -5.22 9.73 10.02
C CYS A 404 -5.90 10.78 10.92
N ALA A 405 -6.21 10.44 12.18
CA ALA A 405 -6.67 11.38 13.20
C ALA A 405 -5.50 11.98 14.01
N GLY A 406 -4.26 11.75 13.59
CA GLY A 406 -3.05 12.18 14.29
C GLY A 406 -3.00 13.67 14.57
N MET A 407 -3.32 14.53 13.58
CA MET A 407 -3.28 15.98 13.77
C MET A 407 -4.24 16.46 14.88
N PRO A 408 -5.56 16.14 14.86
CA PRO A 408 -6.46 16.51 15.95
C PRO A 408 -6.02 16.02 17.33
N TYR A 409 -5.52 14.78 17.42
CA TYR A 409 -4.98 14.25 18.66
C TYR A 409 -3.74 15.01 19.13
N GLY A 410 -2.82 15.30 18.21
CA GLY A 410 -1.60 16.06 18.49
C GLY A 410 -1.89 17.47 19.01
N LEU A 411 -2.83 18.19 18.38
CA LEU A 411 -3.25 19.52 18.84
C LEU A 411 -3.99 19.50 20.18
N ALA A 412 -4.83 18.47 20.41
CA ALA A 412 -5.48 18.28 21.71
C ALA A 412 -4.44 18.07 22.83
N GLU A 413 -3.45 17.19 22.62
CA GLU A 413 -2.40 16.97 23.61
C GLU A 413 -1.48 18.19 23.76
N ALA A 414 -1.15 18.89 22.68
CA ALA A 414 -0.38 20.13 22.74
C ALA A 414 -1.08 21.17 23.62
N THR A 415 -2.40 21.35 23.46
CA THR A 415 -3.22 22.27 24.26
C THR A 415 -3.20 21.93 25.75
N ARG A 416 -3.28 20.63 26.08
CA ARG A 416 -3.19 20.15 27.47
C ARG A 416 -1.79 20.35 28.07
N ILE A 417 -0.74 20.03 27.32
CA ILE A 417 0.65 20.19 27.76
C ILE A 417 1.00 21.67 27.95
N LEU A 418 0.47 22.55 27.10
CA LEU A 418 0.70 24.00 27.14
C LEU A 418 0.37 24.61 28.51
N GLN A 419 -0.66 24.08 29.18
CA GLN A 419 -1.07 24.52 30.53
C GLN A 419 0.04 24.35 31.57
N GLN A 420 0.88 23.32 31.40
CA GLN A 420 1.96 23.00 32.32
C GLN A 420 3.27 23.68 31.92
N VAL A 421 3.63 23.60 30.64
CA VAL A 421 4.96 24.01 30.17
C VAL A 421 5.07 25.51 29.89
N LYS A 422 3.95 26.16 29.53
CA LYS A 422 3.88 27.60 29.17
C LYS A 422 4.99 28.05 28.21
N ARG A 423 5.33 27.16 27.28
CA ARG A 423 6.39 27.25 26.28
C ARG A 423 5.88 26.63 24.98
N PRO A 424 6.36 27.08 23.82
CA PRO A 424 5.94 26.53 22.53
C PRO A 424 6.05 24.99 22.48
N VAL A 425 5.02 24.34 21.96
CA VAL A 425 4.98 22.89 21.71
C VAL A 425 5.10 22.67 20.21
N LEU A 426 6.09 21.88 19.80
CA LEU A 426 6.25 21.46 18.41
C LEU A 426 5.40 20.21 18.16
N VAL A 427 4.44 20.31 17.24
CA VAL A 427 3.63 19.17 16.79
C VAL A 427 4.06 18.81 15.37
N VAL A 428 4.60 17.62 15.16
CA VAL A 428 5.06 17.12 13.87
C VAL A 428 4.14 16.00 13.41
N CYS A 429 3.49 16.14 12.26
CA CYS A 429 2.75 15.07 11.60
C CYS A 429 3.59 14.58 10.43
N VAL A 430 3.90 13.29 10.35
CA VAL A 430 4.75 12.77 9.27
C VAL A 430 4.38 11.35 8.90
N GLU A 431 4.31 11.10 7.59
CA GLU A 431 4.05 9.78 7.05
C GLU A 431 4.95 9.49 5.86
N LYS A 432 5.52 8.27 5.84
CA LYS A 432 6.22 7.71 4.69
C LYS A 432 5.62 6.35 4.35
N PHE A 433 4.43 6.36 3.74
CA PHE A 433 3.72 5.14 3.35
C PHE A 433 4.32 4.43 2.16
N SER A 434 5.12 5.11 1.32
CA SER A 434 5.88 4.46 0.25
C SER A 434 6.66 3.25 0.79
N ASP A 435 7.15 3.32 2.04
CA ASP A 435 7.81 2.23 2.73
C ASP A 435 6.91 1.03 3.08
N LYS A 436 5.59 1.23 3.13
CA LYS A 436 4.63 0.30 3.77
C LYS A 436 3.62 -0.31 2.81
N ILE A 437 3.39 0.30 1.64
CA ILE A 437 2.35 -0.11 0.69
C ILE A 437 2.61 -1.47 0.03
N GLY A 438 3.88 -1.82 -0.21
CA GLY A 438 4.28 -3.06 -0.88
C GLY A 438 3.45 -3.33 -2.12
N THR A 439 2.91 -4.54 -2.31
CA THR A 439 2.10 -4.94 -3.48
C THR A 439 0.59 -4.74 -3.32
N VAL A 440 0.13 -4.18 -2.18
CA VAL A 440 -1.30 -4.14 -1.83
C VAL A 440 -2.02 -3.07 -2.65
N ARG A 441 -2.85 -3.53 -3.60
CA ARG A 441 -3.51 -2.65 -4.58
C ARG A 441 -4.28 -1.48 -3.98
N PRO A 442 -5.24 -1.66 -3.04
CA PRO A 442 -5.98 -0.53 -2.46
C PRO A 442 -5.05 0.53 -1.87
N SER A 443 -4.03 0.09 -1.13
CA SER A 443 -3.05 0.95 -0.46
C SER A 443 -2.18 1.75 -1.44
N ARG A 444 -1.73 1.13 -2.54
CA ARG A 444 -0.95 1.81 -3.58
C ARG A 444 -1.69 2.95 -4.26
N MET A 445 -2.99 2.76 -4.49
CA MET A 445 -3.82 3.77 -5.15
C MET A 445 -4.15 4.95 -4.24
N ILE A 446 -3.80 4.93 -2.96
CA ILE A 446 -4.22 5.99 -2.03
C ILE A 446 -3.05 6.69 -1.36
N PHE A 447 -2.09 5.96 -0.82
CA PHE A 447 -1.15 6.56 0.12
C PHE A 447 0.00 7.31 -0.57
N GLY A 448 0.38 8.43 0.03
CA GLY A 448 1.54 9.24 -0.30
C GLY A 448 2.37 9.54 0.96
N ASP A 449 3.46 10.24 0.76
CA ASP A 449 4.39 10.67 1.79
C ASP A 449 4.33 12.18 1.99
N GLY A 450 4.53 12.62 3.22
CA GLY A 450 4.65 14.03 3.55
C GLY A 450 4.77 14.26 5.04
N ALA A 451 5.26 15.44 5.39
CA ALA A 451 5.31 15.94 6.75
C ALA A 451 4.73 17.34 6.84
N ALA A 452 4.24 17.66 8.03
CA ALA A 452 3.92 19.00 8.45
C ALA A 452 4.37 19.20 9.90
N ALA A 453 4.75 20.42 10.24
CA ALA A 453 5.06 20.80 11.61
C ALA A 453 4.34 22.09 11.98
N MET A 454 3.82 22.13 13.20
CA MET A 454 3.12 23.26 13.77
C MET A 454 3.78 23.68 15.08
N VAL A 455 3.96 24.98 15.29
CA VAL A 455 4.43 25.54 16.56
C VAL A 455 3.23 26.11 17.30
N ILE A 456 2.87 25.48 18.42
CA ILE A 456 1.73 25.88 19.25
C ILE A 456 2.25 26.59 20.50
N SER A 457 2.04 27.89 20.57
CA SER A 457 2.55 28.76 21.63
C SER A 457 1.45 29.21 22.59
N PRO A 458 1.79 29.65 23.81
CA PRO A 458 0.86 30.39 24.66
C PRO A 458 0.47 31.70 23.97
N ALA A 459 -0.82 31.96 23.80
CA ALA A 459 -1.32 33.27 23.40
C ALA A 459 -1.01 34.31 24.50
N ALA A 460 -1.00 35.60 24.15
CA ALA A 460 -0.85 36.64 25.16
C ALA A 460 -2.07 36.66 26.09
N GLU A 461 -1.91 37.18 27.31
CA GLU A 461 -3.00 37.26 28.28
C GLU A 461 -4.17 38.08 27.71
N GLY A 462 -5.35 37.46 27.63
CA GLY A 462 -6.56 38.07 27.09
C GLY A 462 -6.76 37.93 25.58
N GLU A 463 -5.82 37.34 24.84
CA GLU A 463 -6.04 36.98 23.44
C GLU A 463 -6.89 35.71 23.31
N ALA A 464 -7.73 35.66 22.27
CA ALA A 464 -8.50 34.47 21.93
C ALA A 464 -7.57 33.35 21.41
N PRO A 465 -7.89 32.06 21.64
CA PRO A 465 -7.11 30.97 21.08
C PRO A 465 -7.34 30.84 19.57
N ASP A 466 -6.32 30.38 18.85
CA ASP A 466 -6.48 29.98 17.46
C ASP A 466 -7.18 28.61 17.37
N LEU A 467 -6.92 27.69 18.31
CA LEU A 467 -7.69 26.45 18.42
C LEU A 467 -8.89 26.68 19.34
N GLU A 468 -10.10 26.77 18.78
CA GLU A 468 -11.32 27.10 19.52
C GLU A 468 -12.01 25.87 20.11
N PHE A 469 -12.08 24.78 19.33
CA PHE A 469 -12.71 23.52 19.76
C PHE A 469 -11.91 22.31 19.29
N PHE A 470 -11.99 21.22 20.05
CA PHE A 470 -11.59 19.91 19.55
C PHE A 470 -12.44 18.79 20.15
N ASN A 471 -12.46 17.65 19.47
CA ASN A 471 -12.92 16.39 20.05
C ASN A 471 -12.09 15.22 19.53
N SER A 472 -12.05 14.13 20.29
CA SER A 472 -11.31 12.92 19.97
C SER A 472 -12.16 11.70 20.28
N TYR A 473 -12.18 10.76 19.35
CA TYR A 473 -12.96 9.53 19.41
C TYR A 473 -12.04 8.34 19.20
N ALA A 474 -12.16 7.36 20.08
CA ALA A 474 -11.57 6.05 19.92
C ALA A 474 -12.63 5.00 20.20
N SER A 475 -12.61 3.90 19.45
CA SER A 475 -13.55 2.77 19.51
C SER A 475 -14.70 2.83 18.50
N GLY A 476 -15.24 1.66 18.21
CA GLY A 476 -16.33 1.41 17.28
C GLY A 476 -16.52 -0.11 17.12
N PRO A 477 -17.39 -0.53 16.19
CA PRO A 477 -17.52 -1.94 15.82
C PRO A 477 -16.19 -2.58 15.47
N THR A 478 -15.96 -3.84 15.89
CA THR A 478 -14.71 -4.57 15.62
C THR A 478 -14.37 -4.65 14.13
N SER A 479 -15.38 -4.65 13.25
CA SER A 479 -15.21 -4.60 11.79
C SER A 479 -14.56 -3.30 11.32
N GLU A 480 -14.91 -2.17 11.96
CA GLU A 480 -14.34 -0.87 11.62
C GLU A 480 -12.95 -0.69 12.24
N VAL A 481 -12.74 -1.22 13.45
CA VAL A 481 -11.44 -1.19 14.13
C VAL A 481 -10.33 -1.83 13.31
N ASN A 482 -10.62 -2.98 12.68
CA ASN A 482 -9.69 -3.72 11.85
C ASN A 482 -9.84 -3.43 10.34
N SER A 483 -10.39 -2.26 9.98
CA SER A 483 -10.61 -1.88 8.58
C SER A 483 -9.35 -1.37 7.88
N ILE A 484 -8.33 -0.97 8.64
CA ILE A 484 -6.99 -0.64 8.14
C ILE A 484 -5.98 -1.31 9.07
N ILE A 485 -5.11 -2.16 8.53
CA ILE A 485 -4.18 -2.97 9.33
C ILE A 485 -2.76 -2.76 8.80
N TRP A 486 -1.85 -2.45 9.71
CA TRP A 486 -0.42 -2.45 9.47
C TRP A 486 0.35 -2.70 10.78
N PRO A 487 1.38 -3.58 10.80
CA PRO A 487 1.72 -4.54 9.75
C PRO A 487 0.62 -5.60 9.57
N ASN A 488 0.37 -6.02 8.32
CA ASN A 488 -0.56 -7.11 8.03
C ASN A 488 0.19 -8.37 7.54
N PRO A 489 0.38 -9.39 8.41
CA PRO A 489 1.04 -10.64 8.06
C PRO A 489 0.53 -11.35 6.81
N ASP A 490 -0.76 -11.22 6.53
CA ASP A 490 -1.38 -11.87 5.38
C ASP A 490 -0.99 -11.18 4.05
N PHE A 491 -0.37 -10.01 4.11
CA PHE A 491 0.06 -9.19 2.97
C PHE A 491 1.55 -8.84 3.09
N ASP A 492 2.39 -9.77 3.52
CA ASP A 492 3.84 -9.52 3.70
C ASP A 492 4.12 -8.28 4.59
N ASN A 493 3.29 -8.09 5.61
CA ASN A 493 3.32 -6.96 6.53
C ASN A 493 3.08 -5.59 5.88
N PHE A 494 2.64 -5.53 4.64
CA PHE A 494 2.21 -4.30 3.98
C PHE A 494 0.90 -3.76 4.57
N ILE A 495 0.72 -2.44 4.49
CA ILE A 495 -0.52 -1.81 4.94
C ILE A 495 -1.69 -2.27 4.08
N THR A 496 -2.80 -2.62 4.72
CA THR A 496 -4.01 -3.11 4.06
C THR A 496 -5.20 -2.26 4.41
N VAL A 497 -6.02 -1.96 3.40
CA VAL A 497 -7.28 -1.22 3.55
C VAL A 497 -8.47 -2.06 3.09
N TYR A 498 -9.44 -2.23 3.98
CA TYR A 498 -10.73 -2.88 3.72
C TYR A 498 -11.79 -1.82 3.42
N GLY A 499 -11.96 -1.51 2.13
CA GLY A 499 -12.72 -0.34 1.65
C GLY A 499 -14.16 -0.20 2.18
N PRO A 500 -15.02 -1.25 2.15
CA PRO A 500 -16.39 -1.15 2.65
C PRO A 500 -16.48 -0.76 4.13
N GLU A 501 -15.65 -1.38 4.97
CA GLU A 501 -15.56 -1.10 6.39
C GLU A 501 -15.02 0.31 6.65
N VAL A 502 -14.02 0.76 5.88
CA VAL A 502 -13.50 2.14 5.96
C VAL A 502 -14.56 3.17 5.56
N LYS A 503 -15.35 2.92 4.50
CA LYS A 503 -16.43 3.83 4.09
C LYS A 503 -17.50 3.96 5.19
N THR A 504 -17.82 2.85 5.84
CA THR A 504 -18.79 2.80 6.96
C THR A 504 -18.27 3.59 8.15
N LEU A 505 -17.00 3.35 8.53
CA LEU A 505 -16.29 4.06 9.57
C LEU A 505 -16.26 5.58 9.34
N ALA A 506 -15.84 6.02 8.15
CA ALA A 506 -15.74 7.42 7.79
C ALA A 506 -17.11 8.11 7.82
N GLY A 507 -18.15 7.46 7.28
CA GLY A 507 -19.51 8.01 7.27
C GLY A 507 -20.07 8.20 8.68
N ARG A 508 -19.87 7.22 9.57
CA ARG A 508 -20.32 7.29 10.96
C ARG A 508 -19.69 8.45 11.72
N TYR A 509 -18.36 8.59 11.66
CA TYR A 509 -17.68 9.66 12.37
C TYR A 509 -17.97 11.04 11.76
N LEU A 510 -18.02 11.17 10.44
CA LEU A 510 -18.35 12.45 9.82
C LEU A 510 -19.74 12.94 10.23
N ALA A 511 -20.75 12.05 10.23
CA ALA A 511 -22.09 12.38 10.70
C ALA A 511 -22.08 12.83 12.17
N GLN A 512 -21.40 12.07 13.04
CA GLN A 512 -21.28 12.41 14.47
C GLN A 512 -20.62 13.79 14.69
N MET A 513 -19.51 14.08 14.03
CA MET A 513 -18.82 15.35 14.17
C MET A 513 -19.67 16.53 13.67
N LEU A 514 -20.40 16.32 12.57
CA LEU A 514 -21.27 17.35 12.01
C LEU A 514 -22.46 17.65 12.91
N ASP A 515 -23.07 16.63 13.51
CA ASP A 515 -24.14 16.82 14.48
C ASP A 515 -23.66 17.58 15.71
N GLU A 516 -22.44 17.32 16.18
CA GLU A 516 -21.83 18.05 17.29
C GLU A 516 -21.61 19.54 16.97
N ILE A 517 -20.97 19.88 15.85
CA ILE A 517 -20.71 21.29 15.50
C ILE A 517 -21.99 22.05 15.08
N LYS A 518 -23.05 21.34 14.64
CA LYS A 518 -24.38 21.95 14.47
C LYS A 518 -25.06 22.28 15.80
N ALA A 519 -24.77 21.51 16.84
CA ALA A 519 -25.36 21.69 18.17
C ALA A 519 -24.60 22.73 19.03
N LEU A 520 -23.33 23.00 18.72
CA LEU A 520 -22.55 24.03 19.40
C LEU A 520 -22.94 25.44 18.89
N PRO A 521 -23.01 26.45 19.77
CA PRO A 521 -23.24 27.83 19.36
C PRO A 521 -22.00 28.41 18.67
N SER A 522 -22.22 29.33 17.74
CA SER A 522 -21.15 30.09 17.12
C SER A 522 -20.40 30.95 18.17
N PRO A 523 -19.07 31.13 18.02
CA PRO A 523 -18.29 32.05 18.84
C PRO A 523 -18.69 33.52 18.69
N ASP A 524 -19.16 33.90 17.51
CA ASP A 524 -19.39 35.29 17.11
C ASP A 524 -20.87 35.69 17.23
N ASP A 525 -21.79 34.71 17.21
CA ASP A 525 -23.23 34.90 17.34
C ASP A 525 -23.90 33.64 17.94
N ALA A 526 -24.34 33.73 19.20
CA ALA A 526 -24.95 32.61 19.91
C ALA A 526 -26.30 32.12 19.33
N GLU A 527 -26.92 32.88 18.41
CA GLU A 527 -28.13 32.45 17.69
C GLU A 527 -27.82 31.55 16.49
N ARG A 528 -26.54 31.46 16.09
CA ARG A 528 -26.05 30.62 14.98
C ARG A 528 -25.34 29.39 15.51
N SER A 529 -25.27 28.33 14.69
CA SER A 529 -24.45 27.16 15.01
C SER A 529 -22.98 27.42 14.70
N LEU A 530 -22.08 26.66 15.32
CA LEU A 530 -20.66 26.70 15.00
C LEU A 530 -20.41 26.34 13.53
N LEU A 531 -21.19 25.42 12.95
CA LEU A 531 -21.10 25.08 11.52
C LEU A 531 -21.40 26.26 10.59
N ASP A 532 -22.31 27.16 10.98
CA ASP A 532 -22.66 28.34 10.17
C ASP A 532 -21.50 29.33 10.07
N ASP A 533 -20.56 29.24 11.01
CA ASP A 533 -19.41 30.11 11.19
C ASP A 533 -18.10 29.53 10.64
N ILE A 534 -18.15 28.33 10.06
CA ILE A 534 -17.00 27.71 9.39
C ILE A 534 -16.88 28.28 7.97
N ASP A 535 -15.74 28.91 7.68
CA ASP A 535 -15.44 29.44 6.35
C ASP A 535 -15.00 28.34 5.38
N LEU A 536 -14.20 27.39 5.87
CA LEU A 536 -13.63 26.31 5.07
C LEU A 536 -13.57 24.99 5.84
N ILE A 537 -13.89 23.89 5.17
CA ILE A 537 -13.76 22.54 5.73
C ILE A 537 -12.57 21.87 5.05
N VAL A 538 -11.57 21.48 5.85
CA VAL A 538 -10.37 20.78 5.37
C VAL A 538 -10.38 19.38 5.99
N PRO A 539 -11.06 18.41 5.36
CA PRO A 539 -11.16 17.06 5.90
C PRO A 539 -9.84 16.31 5.73
N HIS A 540 -9.69 15.20 6.46
CA HIS A 540 -8.65 14.23 6.15
C HIS A 540 -8.76 13.79 4.68
N GLN A 541 -7.62 13.84 4.01
CA GLN A 541 -7.44 13.54 2.59
C GLN A 541 -7.37 12.02 2.36
N ALA A 542 -8.48 11.32 2.59
CA ALA A 542 -8.55 9.85 2.50
C ALA A 542 -8.73 9.33 1.06
N ASN A 543 -9.79 9.84 0.42
CA ASN A 543 -10.27 9.53 -0.93
C ASN A 543 -11.31 10.61 -1.25
N LYS A 544 -11.01 11.50 -2.20
CA LYS A 544 -11.84 12.67 -2.48
C LYS A 544 -13.26 12.27 -2.90
N THR A 545 -13.40 11.29 -3.79
CA THR A 545 -14.71 10.80 -4.27
C THR A 545 -15.59 10.33 -3.12
N MET A 546 -15.03 9.52 -2.22
CA MET A 546 -15.73 9.01 -1.04
C MET A 546 -16.11 10.13 -0.07
N VAL A 547 -15.19 11.05 0.23
CA VAL A 547 -15.43 12.13 1.20
C VAL A 547 -16.50 13.09 0.69
N ILE A 548 -16.48 13.44 -0.60
CA ILE A 548 -17.52 14.29 -1.21
C ILE A 548 -18.91 13.63 -1.11
N GLU A 549 -19.00 12.33 -1.42
CA GLU A 549 -20.25 11.57 -1.31
C GLU A 549 -20.80 11.58 0.13
N LEU A 550 -19.93 11.31 1.12
CA LEU A 550 -20.30 11.30 2.53
C LEU A 550 -20.69 12.69 3.04
N ALA A 551 -19.97 13.74 2.63
CA ALA A 551 -20.26 15.11 3.00
C ALA A 551 -21.61 15.58 2.43
N ALA A 552 -21.89 15.27 1.16
CA ALA A 552 -23.17 15.56 0.52
C ALA A 552 -24.33 14.87 1.25
N ASN A 553 -24.18 13.60 1.63
CA ASN A 553 -25.18 12.86 2.41
C ASN A 553 -25.42 13.47 3.81
N ALA A 554 -24.43 14.17 4.37
CA ALA A 554 -24.54 14.88 5.64
C ALA A 554 -25.03 16.35 5.51
N GLY A 555 -25.37 16.77 4.29
CA GLY A 555 -25.92 18.10 3.99
C GLY A 555 -24.86 19.20 3.78
N LEU A 556 -23.60 18.84 3.57
CA LEU A 556 -22.54 19.78 3.21
C LEU A 556 -22.44 19.94 1.69
N SER A 557 -22.17 21.17 1.25
CA SER A 557 -21.87 21.46 -0.14
C SER A 557 -20.38 21.30 -0.43
N ALA A 558 -20.05 20.80 -1.63
CA ALA A 558 -18.68 20.46 -2.02
C ALA A 558 -17.78 21.69 -2.21
N ASP A 559 -18.35 22.87 -2.43
CA ASP A 559 -17.64 24.16 -2.55
C ASP A 559 -17.03 24.65 -1.23
N ARG A 560 -17.51 24.13 -0.08
CA ARG A 560 -16.92 24.41 1.24
C ARG A 560 -15.75 23.48 1.60
N LEU A 561 -15.46 22.48 0.77
CA LEU A 561 -14.42 21.47 1.01
C LEU A 561 -13.16 21.79 0.21
N TYR A 562 -12.00 21.77 0.87
CA TYR A 562 -10.72 21.84 0.19
C TYR A 562 -10.04 20.46 0.10
N PHE A 563 -9.47 20.17 -1.07
CA PHE A 563 -8.69 18.96 -1.33
C PHE A 563 -7.41 19.29 -2.09
N ASN A 564 -6.32 18.65 -1.69
CA ASN A 564 -5.05 18.59 -2.44
C ASN A 564 -4.63 17.14 -2.76
N ILE A 565 -5.44 16.16 -2.33
CA ILE A 565 -5.16 14.72 -2.45
C ILE A 565 -4.89 14.30 -3.89
N GLU A 566 -5.44 15.01 -4.87
CA GLU A 566 -5.24 14.84 -6.31
C GLU A 566 -3.75 14.76 -6.66
N LYS A 567 -2.94 15.62 -6.01
CA LYS A 567 -1.53 15.85 -6.33
C LYS A 567 -0.56 15.25 -5.30
N VAL A 568 -1.05 14.87 -4.12
CA VAL A 568 -0.24 14.47 -2.98
C VAL A 568 -0.52 13.03 -2.54
N GLY A 569 -1.75 12.54 -2.72
CA GLY A 569 -2.23 11.30 -2.13
C GLY A 569 -2.57 11.45 -0.63
N ASN A 570 -2.93 10.33 -0.02
CA ASN A 570 -3.25 10.23 1.41
C ASN A 570 -1.97 10.13 2.24
N THR A 571 -1.66 11.20 2.96
CA THR A 571 -0.53 11.33 3.88
C THR A 571 -0.95 11.24 5.35
N SER A 572 -2.01 10.48 5.67
CA SER A 572 -2.55 10.22 7.02
C SER A 572 -2.54 11.46 7.93
N SER A 573 -1.72 11.47 8.99
CA SER A 573 -1.68 12.54 9.99
C SER A 573 -1.27 13.90 9.39
N ALA A 574 -0.45 13.91 8.33
CA ALA A 574 0.01 15.12 7.66
C ALA A 574 -1.00 15.67 6.65
N SER A 575 -2.05 14.92 6.28
CA SER A 575 -3.00 15.28 5.22
C SER A 575 -3.67 16.64 5.42
N ILE A 576 -4.20 16.89 6.61
CA ILE A 576 -4.92 18.14 6.88
C ILE A 576 -3.97 19.34 6.86
N PRO A 577 -2.84 19.36 7.58
CA PRO A 577 -1.94 20.51 7.54
C PRO A 577 -1.28 20.73 6.18
N LEU A 578 -1.00 19.68 5.40
CA LEU A 578 -0.59 19.81 3.99
C LEU A 578 -1.66 20.50 3.14
N ALA A 579 -2.93 20.12 3.32
CA ALA A 579 -4.04 20.73 2.59
C ALA A 579 -4.27 22.19 3.00
N ILE A 580 -4.14 22.54 4.29
CA ILE A 580 -4.20 23.95 4.74
C ILE A 580 -3.09 24.78 4.10
N HIS A 581 -1.87 24.23 4.08
CA HIS A 581 -0.71 24.88 3.45
C HIS A 581 -0.96 25.13 1.95
N ASP A 582 -1.39 24.10 1.22
CA ASP A 582 -1.69 24.20 -0.20
C ASP A 582 -2.87 25.17 -0.48
N ALA A 583 -3.87 25.25 0.40
CA ALA A 583 -4.98 26.19 0.28
C ALA A 583 -4.53 27.66 0.40
N VAL A 584 -3.56 27.97 1.28
CA VAL A 584 -2.93 29.30 1.32
C VAL A 584 -2.13 29.55 0.05
N ARG A 585 -1.29 28.59 -0.36
CA ARG A 585 -0.47 28.70 -1.58
C ARG A 585 -1.30 28.97 -2.83
N GLU A 586 -2.44 28.29 -2.95
CA GLU A 586 -3.33 28.39 -4.11
C GLU A 586 -4.29 29.60 -4.04
N GLY A 587 -4.19 30.42 -2.99
CA GLY A 587 -4.99 31.63 -2.84
C GLY A 587 -6.44 31.36 -2.46
N VAL A 588 -6.76 30.17 -1.94
CA VAL A 588 -8.07 29.86 -1.35
C VAL A 588 -8.21 30.53 0.01
N ILE A 589 -7.13 30.56 0.79
CA ILE A 589 -7.05 31.27 2.07
C ILE A 589 -6.18 32.52 1.89
N THR A 590 -6.81 33.69 1.79
CA THR A 590 -6.12 34.99 1.62
C THR A 590 -6.22 35.91 2.83
N GLU A 591 -7.08 35.56 3.79
CA GLU A 591 -7.31 36.27 5.04
C GLU A 591 -7.57 35.26 6.17
N PRO A 592 -7.60 35.69 7.45
CA PRO A 592 -7.89 34.79 8.55
C PRO A 592 -9.26 34.12 8.40
N VAL A 593 -9.28 32.78 8.44
CA VAL A 593 -10.50 31.96 8.27
C VAL A 593 -10.68 30.97 9.42
N ARG A 594 -11.92 30.61 9.73
CA ARG A 594 -12.27 29.53 10.65
C ARG A 594 -12.41 28.21 9.89
N ILE A 595 -11.56 27.26 10.22
CA ILE A 595 -11.47 25.94 9.58
C ILE A 595 -12.05 24.86 10.50
N PHE A 596 -12.91 24.02 9.94
CA PHE A 596 -13.27 22.72 10.52
C PHE A 596 -12.42 21.62 9.88
N ALA A 597 -11.67 20.89 10.70
CA ALA A 597 -10.70 19.90 10.27
C ALA A 597 -11.01 18.49 10.81
N PRO A 598 -11.96 17.76 10.20
CA PRO A 598 -12.31 16.40 10.62
C PRO A 598 -11.30 15.35 10.12
N GLY A 599 -10.79 14.51 11.01
CA GLY A 599 -9.90 13.39 10.71
C GLY A 599 -10.44 12.05 11.22
N PHE A 600 -10.24 10.98 10.46
CA PHE A 600 -10.70 9.62 10.79
C PHE A 600 -9.80 8.56 10.13
N GLY A 601 -9.50 7.46 10.83
CA GLY A 601 -8.61 6.43 10.32
C GLY A 601 -8.50 5.17 11.17
N ALA A 602 -7.42 4.43 10.96
CA ALA A 602 -7.15 3.11 11.55
C ALA A 602 -7.21 3.11 13.09
N GLY A 603 -7.89 2.14 13.71
CA GLY A 603 -7.91 2.00 15.17
C GLY A 603 -9.18 1.41 15.79
N ALA A 604 -10.41 1.80 15.46
CA ALA A 604 -10.82 2.99 14.73
C ALA A 604 -10.70 4.23 15.63
N VAL A 605 -10.09 5.28 15.10
CA VAL A 605 -9.96 6.58 15.76
C VAL A 605 -10.41 7.69 14.83
N ALA A 606 -10.90 8.77 15.42
CA ALA A 606 -11.28 9.97 14.71
C ALA A 606 -11.18 11.18 15.64
N GLY A 607 -11.21 12.38 15.09
CA GLY A 607 -11.23 13.62 15.87
C GLY A 607 -11.38 14.81 14.96
N TYR A 608 -11.65 15.96 15.53
CA TYR A 608 -11.65 17.20 14.78
C TYR A 608 -11.08 18.33 15.60
N THR A 609 -10.67 19.38 14.89
CA THR A 609 -10.39 20.69 15.45
C THR A 609 -11.20 21.74 14.70
N VAL A 610 -11.65 22.76 15.43
CA VAL A 610 -12.08 24.03 14.85
C VAL A 610 -11.05 25.07 15.23
N MET A 611 -10.44 25.69 14.23
CA MET A 611 -9.32 26.59 14.43
C MET A 611 -9.35 27.79 13.47
N ARG A 612 -8.85 28.93 13.93
CA ARG A 612 -8.62 30.12 13.13
C ARG A 612 -7.21 30.05 12.52
N ILE A 613 -7.11 30.18 11.21
CA ILE A 613 -5.84 30.18 10.48
C ILE A 613 -5.65 31.54 9.81
N ASP A 614 -4.65 32.31 10.24
CA ASP A 614 -4.13 33.45 9.49
C ASP A 614 -3.12 32.93 8.44
N PRO A 615 -3.27 33.24 7.13
CA PRO A 615 -2.33 32.78 6.11
C PRO A 615 -0.86 33.16 6.41
N LYS A 616 -0.59 34.18 7.24
CA LYS A 616 0.76 34.56 7.66
C LYS A 616 1.48 33.53 8.53
N VAL A 617 0.75 32.62 9.20
CA VAL A 617 1.39 31.57 10.00
C VAL A 617 1.86 30.42 9.12
N VAL A 618 1.40 30.33 7.88
CA VAL A 618 1.81 29.30 6.93
C VAL A 618 3.15 29.71 6.31
N VAL A 619 4.16 28.85 6.43
CA VAL A 619 5.49 29.09 5.86
C VAL A 619 5.36 29.13 4.33
N PRO A 620 5.77 30.20 3.65
CA PRO A 620 5.74 30.25 2.19
C PRO A 620 6.66 29.16 1.62
N PHE A 621 6.30 28.60 0.46
CA PHE A 621 7.27 27.82 -0.30
C PHE A 621 8.43 28.74 -0.65
N GLU A 622 9.65 28.41 -0.21
CA GLU A 622 10.82 28.91 -0.91
C GLU A 622 10.81 28.24 -2.30
N GLU A 623 10.86 29.04 -3.38
CA GLU A 623 11.20 28.53 -4.71
C GLU A 623 12.67 28.08 -4.70
N THR A 624 12.98 27.05 -3.91
CA THR A 624 14.32 26.47 -3.81
C THR A 624 14.27 25.08 -4.42
N ASP A 625 14.87 25.02 -5.61
CA ASP A 625 15.23 23.84 -6.39
C ASP A 625 14.08 23.04 -7.01
N ALA A 626 13.42 23.67 -7.99
CA ALA A 626 13.04 22.96 -9.21
C ALA A 626 14.33 22.46 -9.89
N GLY A 627 14.74 21.24 -9.57
CA GLY A 627 15.82 20.49 -10.20
C GLY A 627 15.31 19.17 -10.72
#